data_AF-A0A453B681-F1
#
_entry.id   AF-A0A453B681-F1
#
_cell.length_a   1.000
_cell.length_b   1.000
_cell.length_c   1.000
_cell.angle_alpha   90.00
_cell.angle_beta   90.00
_cell.angle_gamma   90.00
#
_symmetry.space_group_name_H-M   'P 1'
#
loop_
_entity.id
_entity.type
_entity.pdbx_description
1 polymer ?
#
loop_
_entity_poly.entity_id
_entity_poly.type
_entity_poly.pdbx_seq_one_letter_code
_entity_poly.pdbx_strand_id
1 'polypeptide(L)'
;MYAQMVCGLCQRHEVLRVGAVFASGLLRAIRFLQLNWKELAADIEAGALSPRVTDASVREAVAGILRPDPELAQFIRDECCNDDWAGIVRRIWPNTKYLDVIVTGAMAQYIGTLKYYSGDLPMACTMYASSECYFGLNLRPLCDPSEVSYTIMPNMGYFEFLPVDEATGAASCVDAGNLVDLARVEAGREYELVITTYAGLNRYRVGDVLRVTGFHNAAPQFQFVRRKNVLLSIESDKTDEAELQRAVERASALLRPHGASVAEYTSQACTKSIPGHYVIYWELLTTGAGAATAVDKGTLDACCLEMEEALNTVYRQSRVADGSIGPLEIRVVRGGTFEELMDYAISRGASINQYKAPRCVTFPPIIELLDSRVVSSHFSPALPHWTPARRSD
;
A
#
# COMPACT_ATOMS: atom_id res chain seq x y z
N MET A 1 -0.59 19.09 -7.43
CA MET A 1 0.15 18.96 -6.16
C MET A 1 0.55 20.33 -5.60
N TYR A 2 1.43 21.09 -6.30
CA TYR A 2 1.94 22.39 -5.81
C TYR A 2 0.84 23.34 -5.29
N ALA A 3 -0.13 23.70 -6.14
CA ALA A 3 -1.21 24.62 -5.77
C ALA A 3 -2.06 24.12 -4.57
N GLN A 4 -2.33 22.82 -4.50
CA GLN A 4 -3.08 22.24 -3.37
C GLN A 4 -2.29 22.36 -2.06
N MET A 5 -0.97 22.15 -2.11
CA MET A 5 -0.09 22.33 -0.95
C MET A 5 -0.06 23.78 -0.49
N VAL A 6 0.07 24.74 -1.42
CA VAL A 6 0.01 26.19 -1.10
C VAL A 6 -1.29 26.54 -0.38
N CYS A 7 -2.44 26.14 -0.92
CA CYS A 7 -3.74 26.43 -0.29
C CYS A 7 -3.85 25.76 1.10
N GLY A 8 -3.41 24.51 1.23
CA GLY A 8 -3.44 23.79 2.50
C GLY A 8 -2.54 24.42 3.58
N LEU A 9 -1.40 25.01 3.19
CA LEU A 9 -0.53 25.76 4.09
C LEU A 9 -1.14 27.10 4.50
N CYS A 10 -1.72 27.85 3.56
CA CYS A 10 -2.39 29.13 3.83
C CYS A 10 -3.55 28.97 4.81
N GLN A 11 -4.30 27.87 4.73
CA GLN A 11 -5.48 27.60 5.55
C GLN A 11 -5.19 26.69 6.75
N ARG A 12 -3.92 26.56 7.16
CA ARG A 12 -3.46 25.51 8.09
C ARG A 12 -4.23 25.39 9.40
N HIS A 13 -4.73 26.51 9.93
CA HIS A 13 -5.47 26.55 11.20
C HIS A 13 -6.93 26.10 11.06
N GLU A 14 -7.48 26.10 9.84
CA GLU A 14 -8.83 25.64 9.55
C GLU A 14 -8.89 24.13 9.28
N VAL A 15 -7.73 23.49 9.08
CA VAL A 15 -7.63 22.07 8.74
C VAL A 15 -7.93 21.20 9.97
N LEU A 16 -9.06 20.50 9.92
CA LEU A 16 -9.48 19.54 10.95
C LEU A 16 -9.21 18.08 10.58
N ARG A 17 -8.91 17.80 9.30
CA ARG A 17 -8.55 16.47 8.80
C ARG A 17 -7.62 16.62 7.60
N VAL A 18 -6.67 15.71 7.45
CA VAL A 18 -5.76 15.63 6.31
C VAL A 18 -5.97 14.28 5.63
N GLY A 19 -5.98 14.22 4.30
CA GLY A 19 -6.30 12.97 3.64
C GLY A 19 -6.00 12.91 2.15
N ALA A 20 -6.08 11.69 1.64
CA ALA A 20 -6.01 11.33 0.23
C ALA A 20 -6.77 10.00 0.07
N VAL A 21 -7.08 9.58 -1.17
CA VAL A 21 -7.77 8.29 -1.37
C VAL A 21 -6.98 7.12 -0.78
N PHE A 22 -5.67 7.07 -1.06
CA PHE A 22 -4.77 6.03 -0.57
C PHE A 22 -3.67 6.62 0.31
N ALA A 23 -3.19 5.82 1.27
CA ALA A 23 -2.03 6.15 2.10
C ALA A 23 -0.82 6.61 1.29
N SER A 24 -0.52 5.93 0.18
CA SER A 24 0.57 6.29 -0.74
C SER A 24 0.42 7.71 -1.30
N GLY A 25 -0.80 8.13 -1.64
CA GLY A 25 -1.08 9.48 -2.14
C GLY A 25 -0.77 10.56 -1.11
N LEU A 26 -1.10 10.33 0.16
CA LEU A 26 -0.77 11.26 1.24
C LEU A 26 0.75 11.30 1.49
N LEU A 27 1.42 10.14 1.50
CA LEU A 27 2.89 10.09 1.61
C LEU A 27 3.58 10.86 0.49
N ARG A 28 3.05 10.80 -0.74
CA ARG A 28 3.54 11.62 -1.87
C ARG A 28 3.35 13.11 -1.62
N ALA A 29 2.23 13.54 -1.04
CA ALA A 29 2.03 14.95 -0.70
C ALA A 29 3.04 15.41 0.37
N ILE A 30 3.32 14.58 1.38
CA ILE A 30 4.34 14.86 2.40
C ILE A 30 5.74 14.94 1.76
N ARG A 31 6.07 13.97 0.89
CA ARG A 31 7.33 13.98 0.12
C ARG A 31 7.45 15.21 -0.77
N PHE A 32 6.36 15.64 -1.40
CA PHE A 32 6.33 16.85 -2.19
C PHE A 32 6.67 18.08 -1.35
N LEU A 33 6.14 18.17 -0.13
CA LEU A 33 6.50 19.24 0.81
C LEU A 33 7.99 19.17 1.19
N GLN A 34 8.53 17.98 1.49
CA GLN A 34 9.96 17.80 1.77
C GLN A 34 10.87 18.35 0.67
N LEU A 35 10.49 18.15 -0.59
CA LEU A 35 11.29 18.55 -1.73
C LEU A 35 11.11 20.03 -2.13
N ASN A 36 9.94 20.63 -1.85
CA ASN A 36 9.56 21.92 -2.41
C ASN A 36 9.25 23.02 -1.37
N TRP A 37 9.40 22.76 -0.06
CA TRP A 37 9.03 23.72 0.99
C TRP A 37 9.69 25.09 0.85
N LYS A 38 10.92 25.17 0.31
CA LYS A 38 11.63 26.44 0.11
C LYS A 38 10.93 27.35 -0.90
N GLU A 39 10.45 26.78 -2.00
CA GLU A 39 9.70 27.51 -3.03
C GLU A 39 8.30 27.87 -2.52
N LEU A 40 7.63 26.91 -1.86
CA LEU A 40 6.32 27.13 -1.26
C LEU A 40 6.34 28.27 -0.23
N ALA A 41 7.34 28.32 0.64
CA ALA A 41 7.50 29.40 1.62
C ALA A 41 7.77 30.75 0.95
N ALA A 42 8.57 30.79 -0.12
CA ALA A 42 8.82 32.03 -0.86
C ALA A 42 7.56 32.57 -1.55
N ASP A 43 6.73 31.70 -2.12
CA ASP A 43 5.45 32.08 -2.74
C ASP A 43 4.46 32.64 -1.70
N ILE A 44 4.43 32.05 -0.51
CA ILE A 44 3.60 32.52 0.63
C ILE A 44 4.09 33.88 1.13
N GLU A 45 5.40 34.06 1.29
CA GLU A 45 6.00 35.33 1.70
C GLU A 45 5.68 36.46 0.70
N ALA A 46 5.83 36.17 -0.60
CA ALA A 46 5.56 37.13 -1.67
C ALA A 46 4.06 37.32 -1.95
N GLY A 47 3.21 36.39 -1.51
CA GLY A 47 1.80 36.33 -1.90
C GLY A 47 1.61 36.12 -3.40
N ALA A 48 2.58 35.52 -4.09
CA ALA A 48 2.61 35.37 -5.53
C ALA A 48 3.00 33.94 -5.91
N LEU A 49 2.18 33.29 -6.72
CA LEU A 49 2.41 31.91 -7.11
C LEU A 49 3.55 31.79 -8.14
N SER A 50 4.45 30.83 -7.92
CA SER A 50 5.59 30.52 -8.76
C SER A 50 5.23 30.50 -10.26
N PRO A 51 6.10 31.03 -11.14
CA PRO A 51 5.89 31.00 -12.59
C PRO A 51 5.89 29.58 -13.17
N ARG A 52 6.34 28.57 -12.40
CA ARG A 52 6.24 27.15 -12.79
C ARG A 52 4.80 26.68 -12.96
N VAL A 53 3.85 27.31 -12.26
CA VAL A 53 2.42 27.03 -12.42
C VAL A 53 1.88 27.85 -13.58
N THR A 54 1.87 27.27 -14.78
CA THR A 54 1.45 27.95 -16.02
C THR A 54 -0.06 27.92 -16.27
N ASP A 55 -0.78 26.97 -15.66
CA ASP A 55 -2.21 26.80 -15.84
C ASP A 55 -2.99 28.00 -15.29
N ALA A 56 -3.66 28.75 -16.17
CA ALA A 56 -4.38 29.97 -15.82
C ALA A 56 -5.51 29.74 -14.81
N SER A 57 -6.24 28.62 -14.93
CA SER A 57 -7.36 28.30 -14.04
C SER A 57 -6.86 28.02 -12.62
N VAL A 58 -5.72 27.35 -12.49
CA VAL A 58 -5.07 27.09 -11.20
C VAL A 58 -4.56 28.39 -10.58
N ARG A 59 -3.92 29.26 -11.37
CA ARG A 59 -3.43 30.56 -10.89
C ARG A 59 -4.56 31.43 -10.36
N GLU A 60 -5.67 31.50 -11.10
CA GLU A 60 -6.86 32.28 -10.70
C GLU A 60 -7.48 31.74 -9.40
N ALA A 61 -7.62 30.41 -9.28
CA ALA A 61 -8.14 29.79 -8.07
C ALA A 61 -7.27 30.06 -6.83
N VAL A 62 -5.94 29.95 -6.96
CA VAL A 62 -5.01 30.20 -5.85
C VAL A 62 -4.95 31.68 -5.49
N ALA A 63 -5.11 32.60 -6.46
CA ALA A 63 -5.14 34.04 -6.20
C ALA A 63 -6.31 34.46 -5.29
N GLY A 64 -7.36 33.66 -5.19
CA GLY A 64 -8.44 33.87 -4.21
C GLY A 64 -8.01 33.66 -2.75
N ILE A 65 -6.98 32.84 -2.52
CA ILE A 65 -6.56 32.37 -1.19
C ILE A 65 -5.20 32.94 -0.78
N LEU A 66 -4.23 32.93 -1.69
CA LEU A 66 -2.85 33.33 -1.41
C LEU A 66 -2.76 34.83 -1.14
N ARG A 67 -2.23 35.18 0.03
CA ARG A 67 -1.92 36.55 0.45
C ARG A 67 -0.48 36.59 0.96
N PRO A 68 0.24 37.73 0.83
CA PRO A 68 1.57 37.85 1.42
C PRO A 68 1.50 37.60 2.93
N ASP A 69 2.20 36.57 3.40
CA ASP A 69 2.25 36.19 4.81
C ASP A 69 3.69 35.78 5.20
N PRO A 70 4.54 36.75 5.57
CA PRO A 70 5.91 36.48 5.98
C PRO A 70 6.02 35.64 7.26
N GLU A 71 5.04 35.75 8.17
CA GLU A 71 5.04 35.00 9.43
C GLU A 71 4.79 33.52 9.16
N LEU A 72 3.80 33.19 8.33
CA LEU A 72 3.54 31.81 7.89
C LEU A 72 4.73 31.24 7.10
N ALA A 73 5.33 32.05 6.21
CA ALA A 73 6.50 31.62 5.45
C ALA A 73 7.67 31.27 6.37
N GLN A 74 7.98 32.11 7.36
CA GLN A 74 9.04 31.83 8.32
C GLN A 74 8.73 30.58 9.16
N PHE A 75 7.48 30.43 9.63
CA PHE A 75 7.04 29.22 10.32
C PHE A 75 7.27 27.94 9.49
N ILE A 76 6.93 27.96 8.20
CA ILE A 76 7.16 26.80 7.31
C ILE A 76 8.65 26.51 7.17
N ARG A 77 9.51 27.55 7.07
CA ARG A 77 10.96 27.37 7.00
C ARG A 77 11.47 26.72 8.29
N ASP A 78 11.03 27.18 9.45
CA ASP A 78 11.47 26.68 10.76
C ASP A 78 11.06 25.22 11.00
N GLU A 79 9.86 24.82 10.56
CA GLU A 79 9.37 23.45 10.72
C GLU A 79 10.00 22.47 9.72
N CYS A 80 10.19 22.90 8.46
CA CYS A 80 10.64 22.04 7.37
C CYS A 80 12.17 22.02 7.18
N CYS A 81 12.93 22.93 7.81
CA CYS A 81 14.39 22.92 7.74
C CYS A 81 15.03 21.83 8.62
N ASN A 82 14.27 21.29 9.58
CA ASN A 82 14.72 20.20 10.44
C ASN A 82 14.85 18.89 9.66
N ASP A 83 15.87 18.10 10.01
CA ASP A 83 16.08 16.76 9.43
C ASP A 83 15.05 15.74 9.94
N ASP A 84 14.44 15.96 11.11
CA ASP A 84 13.42 15.08 11.68
C ASP A 84 11.98 15.54 11.34
N TRP A 85 11.32 14.73 10.52
CA TRP A 85 9.95 14.97 10.06
C TRP A 85 8.90 14.19 10.88
N ALA A 86 9.29 13.59 12.01
CA ALA A 86 8.36 12.91 12.91
C ALA A 86 7.24 13.84 13.39
N GLY A 87 5.99 13.54 13.14
CA GLY A 87 4.86 14.37 13.56
C GLY A 87 4.68 15.67 12.77
N ILE A 88 5.37 15.84 11.63
CA ILE A 88 5.27 17.05 10.79
C ILE A 88 3.83 17.42 10.43
N VAL A 89 2.93 16.45 10.24
CA VAL A 89 1.53 16.74 9.92
C VAL A 89 0.84 17.51 11.05
N ARG A 90 1.09 17.15 12.31
CA ARG A 90 0.55 17.91 13.47
C ARG A 90 1.25 19.24 13.67
N ARG A 91 2.55 19.35 13.35
CA ARG A 91 3.26 20.62 13.47
C ARG A 91 2.74 21.63 12.45
N ILE A 92 2.64 21.23 11.18
CA ILE A 92 2.12 22.08 10.11
C ILE A 92 0.61 22.29 10.25
N TRP A 93 -0.20 21.26 10.53
CA TRP A 93 -1.66 21.36 10.67
C TRP A 93 -2.11 20.97 12.09
N PRO A 94 -2.01 21.89 13.07
CA PRO A 94 -2.14 21.57 14.50
C PRO A 94 -3.55 21.16 14.94
N ASN A 95 -4.58 21.56 14.20
CA ASN A 95 -5.96 21.24 14.51
C ASN A 95 -6.44 19.93 13.86
N THR A 96 -5.55 19.19 13.18
CA THR A 96 -5.87 17.92 12.54
C THR A 96 -6.29 16.87 13.57
N LYS A 97 -7.49 16.32 13.41
CA LYS A 97 -8.05 15.31 14.30
C LYS A 97 -7.73 13.87 13.89
N TYR A 98 -7.65 13.61 12.59
CA TYR A 98 -7.38 12.28 12.02
C TYR A 98 -6.88 12.39 10.57
N LEU A 99 -6.33 11.29 10.07
CA LEU A 99 -5.98 11.09 8.67
C LEU A 99 -7.11 10.35 7.95
N ASP A 100 -7.65 10.90 6.86
CA ASP A 100 -8.68 10.26 6.02
C ASP A 100 -8.00 9.60 4.82
N VAL A 101 -7.63 8.33 4.98
CA VAL A 101 -6.81 7.56 4.02
C VAL A 101 -7.13 6.07 4.10
N ILE A 102 -7.21 5.39 2.95
CA ILE A 102 -7.31 3.93 2.93
C ILE A 102 -5.94 3.33 3.32
N VAL A 103 -5.94 2.59 4.44
CA VAL A 103 -4.81 1.81 4.99
C VAL A 103 -5.12 0.31 5.12
N THR A 104 -6.18 -0.20 4.48
CA THR A 104 -6.47 -1.65 4.42
C THR A 104 -5.84 -2.35 3.22
N GLY A 105 -5.70 -3.67 3.28
CA GLY A 105 -5.10 -4.48 2.21
C GLY A 105 -3.65 -4.08 1.93
N ALA A 106 -3.32 -3.92 0.64
CA ALA A 106 -1.98 -3.52 0.19
C ALA A 106 -1.47 -2.19 0.76
N MET A 107 -2.36 -1.33 1.28
CA MET A 107 -1.99 -0.04 1.88
C MET A 107 -1.58 -0.16 3.35
N ALA A 108 -1.80 -1.31 4.01
CA ALA A 108 -1.49 -1.49 5.42
C ALA A 108 0.02 -1.37 5.72
N GLN A 109 0.88 -1.69 4.75
CA GLN A 109 2.32 -1.49 4.85
C GLN A 109 2.72 -0.05 5.22
N TYR A 110 1.91 0.95 4.83
CA TYR A 110 2.23 2.37 5.04
C TYR A 110 1.83 2.89 6.42
N ILE A 111 1.18 2.05 7.24
CA ILE A 111 0.73 2.44 8.58
C ILE A 111 1.90 2.94 9.42
N GLY A 112 3.04 2.25 9.39
CA GLY A 112 4.24 2.67 10.15
C GLY A 112 4.74 4.05 9.74
N THR A 113 4.89 4.28 8.42
CA THR A 113 5.35 5.55 7.86
C THR A 113 4.37 6.70 8.13
N LEU A 114 3.06 6.44 8.04
CA LEU A 114 2.04 7.43 8.36
C LEU A 114 2.01 7.76 9.85
N LYS A 115 2.19 6.78 10.75
CA LYS A 115 2.33 7.03 12.20
C LYS A 115 3.51 7.94 12.49
N TYR A 116 4.66 7.69 11.86
CA TYR A 116 5.85 8.53 11.97
C TYR A 116 5.56 9.98 11.56
N TYR A 117 5.04 10.25 10.36
CA TYR A 117 4.78 11.63 9.91
C TYR A 117 3.62 12.32 10.64
N SER A 118 2.65 11.55 11.15
CA SER A 118 1.44 12.10 11.78
C SER A 118 1.54 12.27 13.28
N GLY A 119 2.55 11.69 13.94
CA GLY A 119 2.64 11.66 15.39
C GLY A 119 1.48 10.87 16.00
N ASP A 120 1.19 9.70 15.43
CA ASP A 120 0.10 8.81 15.85
C ASP A 120 -1.31 9.42 15.78
N LEU A 121 -1.63 10.17 14.71
CA LEU A 121 -3.04 10.50 14.44
C LEU A 121 -3.85 9.25 14.08
N PRO A 122 -5.14 9.17 14.48
CA PRO A 122 -6.03 8.12 14.01
C PRO A 122 -6.09 8.10 12.49
N MET A 123 -6.13 6.90 11.88
CA MET A 123 -6.27 6.71 10.44
C MET A 123 -7.65 6.14 10.13
N ALA A 124 -8.48 6.93 9.47
CA ALA A 124 -9.85 6.59 9.13
C ALA A 124 -9.94 6.00 7.72
N CYS A 125 -10.21 4.70 7.64
CA CYS A 125 -10.64 4.03 6.42
C CYS A 125 -12.15 4.17 6.26
N THR A 126 -12.62 5.12 5.45
CA THR A 126 -14.03 5.52 5.42
C THR A 126 -14.88 4.71 4.44
N MET A 127 -14.34 4.31 3.30
CA MET A 127 -15.10 3.72 2.18
C MET A 127 -14.40 2.52 1.54
N TYR A 128 -15.21 1.62 0.98
CA TYR A 128 -14.80 0.52 0.12
C TYR A 128 -15.53 0.61 -1.22
N ALA A 129 -14.78 0.83 -2.29
CA ALA A 129 -15.31 1.04 -3.64
C ALA A 129 -14.29 0.62 -4.71
N SER A 130 -14.79 0.42 -5.93
CA SER A 130 -14.01 0.19 -7.13
C SER A 130 -14.53 1.02 -8.31
N SER A 131 -13.89 0.89 -9.48
CA SER A 131 -14.37 1.53 -10.71
C SER A 131 -15.68 0.91 -11.22
N GLU A 132 -15.89 -0.37 -10.94
CA GLU A 132 -17.05 -1.17 -11.34
C GLU A 132 -18.29 -0.87 -10.48
N CYS A 133 -18.11 -0.64 -9.18
CA CYS A 133 -19.19 -0.36 -8.24
C CYS A 133 -18.66 0.26 -6.93
N TYR A 134 -19.47 1.12 -6.31
CA TYR A 134 -19.26 1.52 -4.92
C TYR A 134 -19.92 0.50 -4.01
N PHE A 135 -19.19 -0.08 -3.07
CA PHE A 135 -19.69 -1.21 -2.29
C PHE A 135 -20.28 -0.78 -0.95
N GLY A 136 -19.51 -0.05 -0.14
CA GLY A 136 -19.88 0.21 1.24
C GLY A 136 -18.97 1.17 1.99
N LEU A 137 -19.22 1.29 3.29
CA LEU A 137 -18.53 2.21 4.19
C LEU A 137 -18.18 1.55 5.52
N ASN A 138 -17.19 2.12 6.20
CA ASN A 138 -16.83 1.71 7.56
C ASN A 138 -17.73 2.44 8.57
N LEU A 139 -18.54 1.68 9.31
CA LEU A 139 -19.42 2.24 10.35
C LEU A 139 -18.68 2.61 11.64
N ARG A 140 -17.42 2.20 11.78
CA ARG A 140 -16.53 2.52 12.91
C ARG A 140 -15.23 3.14 12.40
N PRO A 141 -15.27 4.37 11.84
CA PRO A 141 -14.11 4.96 11.15
C PRO A 141 -12.90 5.27 12.05
N LEU A 142 -13.05 5.23 13.37
CA LEU A 142 -11.97 5.46 14.35
C LEU A 142 -11.43 4.17 14.99
N CYS A 143 -11.82 2.99 14.49
CA CYS A 143 -11.22 1.72 14.93
C CYS A 143 -9.74 1.63 14.54
N ASP A 144 -9.02 0.68 15.14
CA ASP A 144 -7.65 0.40 14.73
C ASP A 144 -7.62 -0.05 13.26
N PRO A 145 -6.63 0.37 12.44
CA PRO A 145 -6.49 -0.06 11.05
C PRO A 145 -6.58 -1.58 10.81
N SER A 146 -6.16 -2.40 11.79
CA SER A 146 -6.24 -3.86 11.71
C SER A 146 -7.65 -4.43 11.88
N GLU A 147 -8.57 -3.67 12.49
CA GLU A 147 -9.95 -4.08 12.80
C GLU A 147 -10.98 -3.55 11.80
N VAL A 148 -10.53 -2.83 10.78
CA VAL A 148 -11.41 -2.19 9.79
C VAL A 148 -12.32 -3.22 9.12
N SER A 149 -13.62 -2.97 9.20
CA SER A 149 -14.65 -3.76 8.54
C SER A 149 -15.63 -2.83 7.81
N TYR A 150 -15.92 -3.14 6.55
CA TYR A 150 -16.81 -2.38 5.70
C TYR A 150 -18.19 -3.03 5.65
N THR A 151 -19.24 -2.22 5.83
CA THR A 151 -20.63 -2.67 5.67
C THR A 151 -21.05 -2.37 4.24
N ILE A 152 -21.37 -3.41 3.48
CA ILE A 152 -21.86 -3.25 2.10
C ILE A 152 -23.27 -2.66 2.13
N MET A 153 -23.48 -1.64 1.30
CA MET A 153 -24.75 -0.92 1.22
C MET A 153 -25.67 -1.60 0.21
N PRO A 154 -26.79 -2.19 0.63
CA PRO A 154 -27.60 -3.10 -0.19
C PRO A 154 -28.28 -2.42 -1.38
N ASN A 155 -28.32 -1.09 -1.42
CA ASN A 155 -28.90 -0.30 -2.50
C ASN A 155 -27.92 0.00 -3.65
N MET A 156 -26.62 -0.32 -3.51
CA MET A 156 -25.60 0.07 -4.49
C MET A 156 -25.52 -0.88 -5.70
N GLY A 157 -26.06 -2.08 -5.56
CA GLY A 157 -26.08 -3.14 -6.56
C GLY A 157 -26.63 -4.43 -5.97
N TYR A 158 -26.70 -5.49 -6.77
CA TYR A 158 -26.98 -6.83 -6.25
C TYR A 158 -25.66 -7.55 -5.97
N PHE A 159 -25.49 -8.00 -4.73
CA PHE A 159 -24.24 -8.55 -4.22
C PHE A 159 -24.39 -10.03 -3.91
N GLU A 160 -23.58 -10.83 -4.59
CA GLU A 160 -23.45 -12.28 -4.41
C GLU A 160 -22.02 -12.61 -3.96
N PHE A 161 -21.86 -13.75 -3.30
CA PHE A 161 -20.63 -14.15 -2.64
C PHE A 161 -20.29 -15.58 -3.03
N LEU A 162 -19.11 -15.77 -3.61
CA LEU A 162 -18.62 -17.09 -3.99
C LEU A 162 -17.69 -17.61 -2.89
N PRO A 163 -18.04 -18.72 -2.18
CA PRO A 163 -17.19 -19.25 -1.13
C PRO A 163 -15.78 -19.57 -1.62
N VAL A 164 -14.78 -19.18 -0.83
CA VAL A 164 -13.37 -19.54 -1.06
C VAL A 164 -13.06 -20.79 -0.25
N ASP A 165 -12.52 -21.82 -0.89
CA ASP A 165 -12.08 -23.02 -0.19
C ASP A 165 -10.80 -22.75 0.61
N GLU A 166 -10.88 -22.86 1.94
CA GLU A 166 -9.77 -22.64 2.87
C GLU A 166 -8.57 -23.55 2.61
N ALA A 167 -8.79 -24.74 2.04
CA ALA A 167 -7.72 -25.72 1.79
C ALA A 167 -6.89 -25.41 0.54
N THR A 168 -7.48 -24.72 -0.45
CA THR A 168 -6.85 -24.46 -1.76
C THR A 168 -6.67 -22.98 -2.06
N GLY A 169 -7.28 -22.08 -1.29
CA GLY A 169 -7.31 -20.64 -1.54
C GLY A 169 -8.04 -20.26 -2.84
N ALA A 170 -8.63 -21.25 -3.52
CA ALA A 170 -9.30 -21.09 -4.80
C ALA A 170 -10.80 -21.01 -4.58
N ALA A 171 -11.43 -19.92 -5.02
CA ALA A 171 -12.89 -19.93 -5.14
C ALA A 171 -13.30 -20.98 -6.18
N SER A 172 -14.36 -21.70 -5.86
CA SER A 172 -14.97 -22.74 -6.70
C SER A 172 -15.28 -22.24 -8.12
N CYS A 173 -15.43 -23.16 -9.07
CA CYS A 173 -15.98 -22.80 -10.37
C CYS A 173 -17.38 -22.16 -10.17
N VAL A 174 -17.66 -21.11 -10.93
CA VAL A 174 -18.94 -20.40 -10.82
C VAL A 174 -20.03 -21.32 -11.38
N ASP A 175 -20.65 -22.08 -10.51
CA ASP A 175 -21.97 -22.64 -10.74
C ASP A 175 -22.99 -21.74 -10.01
N ALA A 176 -24.10 -21.43 -10.65
CA ALA A 176 -25.13 -20.55 -10.10
C ALA A 176 -25.69 -21.06 -8.75
N GLY A 177 -25.52 -22.37 -8.47
CA GLY A 177 -25.90 -22.99 -7.20
C GLY A 177 -24.97 -22.69 -6.02
N ASN A 178 -23.77 -22.16 -6.24
CA ASN A 178 -22.77 -21.95 -5.18
C ASN A 178 -22.67 -20.50 -4.68
N LEU A 179 -23.40 -19.56 -5.30
CA LEU A 179 -23.41 -18.16 -4.89
C LEU A 179 -24.33 -17.96 -3.67
N VAL A 180 -23.83 -17.20 -2.70
CA VAL A 180 -24.55 -16.86 -1.48
C VAL A 180 -24.99 -15.39 -1.57
N ASP A 181 -26.25 -15.11 -1.28
CA ASP A 181 -26.76 -13.74 -1.23
C ASP A 181 -26.14 -12.95 -0.07
N LEU A 182 -26.06 -11.62 -0.22
CA LEU A 182 -25.55 -10.71 0.82
C LEU A 182 -26.10 -11.00 2.23
N ALA A 183 -27.39 -11.26 2.38
CA ALA A 183 -28.01 -11.47 3.68
C ALA A 183 -27.73 -12.86 4.30
N ARG A 184 -27.07 -13.77 3.56
CA ARG A 184 -26.90 -15.19 3.94
C ARG A 184 -25.45 -15.63 4.09
N VAL A 185 -24.50 -14.70 3.98
CA VAL A 185 -23.09 -14.99 4.28
C VAL A 185 -22.92 -15.41 5.74
N GLU A 186 -21.88 -16.19 6.03
CA GLU A 186 -21.62 -16.70 7.39
C GLU A 186 -20.42 -16.01 8.02
N ALA A 187 -20.51 -15.67 9.31
CA ALA A 187 -19.41 -15.07 10.04
C ALA A 187 -18.16 -15.96 10.05
N GLY A 188 -16.98 -15.36 9.89
CA GLY A 188 -15.69 -16.04 9.85
C GLY A 188 -15.31 -16.59 8.48
N ARG A 189 -16.27 -16.80 7.56
CA ARG A 189 -15.99 -17.34 6.23
C ARG A 189 -15.44 -16.30 5.26
N GLU A 190 -14.62 -16.77 4.32
CA GLU A 190 -14.06 -15.99 3.22
C GLU A 190 -14.84 -16.22 1.91
N TYR A 191 -15.13 -15.12 1.23
CA TYR A 191 -15.88 -15.10 -0.01
C TYR A 191 -15.23 -14.21 -1.04
N GLU A 192 -15.33 -14.58 -2.31
CA GLU A 192 -15.04 -13.71 -3.43
C GLU A 192 -16.29 -12.89 -3.79
N LEU A 193 -16.13 -11.58 -3.94
CA LEU A 193 -17.22 -10.65 -4.25
C LEU A 193 -17.66 -10.77 -5.72
N VAL A 194 -18.95 -11.01 -5.92
CA VAL A 194 -19.63 -11.04 -7.21
C VAL A 194 -20.70 -9.95 -7.24
N ILE A 195 -20.70 -9.14 -8.28
CA ILE A 195 -21.59 -7.98 -8.39
C ILE A 195 -22.46 -8.03 -9.64
N THR A 196 -23.70 -7.58 -9.48
CA THR A 196 -24.56 -7.18 -10.59
C THR A 196 -24.91 -5.70 -10.43
N THR A 197 -24.61 -4.89 -11.44
CA THR A 197 -24.68 -3.42 -11.37
C THR A 197 -25.73 -2.86 -12.33
N TYR A 198 -26.24 -1.67 -12.02
CA TYR A 198 -27.15 -0.92 -12.90
C TYR A 198 -26.56 -0.62 -14.28
N ALA A 199 -25.23 -0.55 -14.38
CA ALA A 199 -24.51 -0.30 -15.64
C ALA A 199 -24.40 -1.54 -16.55
N GLY A 200 -24.96 -2.69 -16.14
CA GLY A 200 -25.05 -3.89 -16.97
C GLY A 200 -23.95 -4.92 -16.75
N LEU A 201 -23.11 -4.79 -15.70
CA LEU A 201 -22.30 -5.91 -15.25
C LEU A 201 -23.23 -6.93 -14.58
N ASN A 202 -23.20 -8.18 -15.05
CA ASN A 202 -24.05 -9.25 -14.54
C ASN A 202 -23.17 -10.36 -13.97
N ARG A 203 -23.32 -10.65 -12.67
CA ARG A 203 -22.52 -11.64 -11.95
C ARG A 203 -21.01 -11.51 -12.21
N TYR A 204 -20.55 -10.26 -12.26
CA TYR A 204 -19.15 -9.95 -12.50
C TYR A 204 -18.32 -10.24 -11.25
N ARG A 205 -17.25 -11.02 -11.41
CA ARG A 205 -16.31 -11.32 -10.34
C ARG A 205 -15.35 -10.14 -10.17
N VAL A 206 -15.44 -9.46 -9.03
CA VAL A 206 -14.55 -8.33 -8.70
C VAL A 206 -13.11 -8.82 -8.48
N GLY A 207 -12.99 -10.07 -8.02
CA GLY A 207 -11.73 -10.68 -7.62
C GLY A 207 -11.30 -10.32 -6.20
N ASP A 208 -12.06 -9.53 -5.45
CA ASP A 208 -11.77 -9.24 -4.05
C ASP A 208 -12.24 -10.39 -3.16
N VAL A 209 -11.37 -10.83 -2.25
CA VAL A 209 -11.68 -11.81 -1.20
C VAL A 209 -11.93 -11.06 0.10
N LEU A 210 -13.09 -11.33 0.69
CA LEU A 210 -13.64 -10.66 1.85
C LEU A 210 -13.95 -11.69 2.93
N ARG A 211 -13.58 -11.38 4.17
CA ARG A 211 -13.93 -12.20 5.34
C ARG A 211 -15.07 -11.54 6.10
N VAL A 212 -16.13 -12.28 6.40
CA VAL A 212 -17.24 -11.76 7.20
C VAL A 212 -16.79 -11.64 8.66
N THR A 213 -16.79 -10.43 9.20
CA THR A 213 -16.38 -10.17 10.60
C THR A 213 -17.55 -10.04 11.56
N GLY A 214 -18.76 -9.82 11.03
CA GLY A 214 -19.96 -9.67 11.83
C GLY A 214 -21.10 -9.08 11.01
N PHE A 215 -22.11 -8.57 11.71
CA PHE A 215 -23.30 -7.98 11.10
C PHE A 215 -23.67 -6.68 11.82
N HIS A 216 -24.08 -5.68 11.04
CA HIS A 216 -24.75 -4.50 11.53
C HIS A 216 -26.22 -4.60 11.14
N ASN A 217 -27.08 -4.88 12.13
CA ASN A 217 -28.44 -5.37 11.90
C ASN A 217 -28.40 -6.64 11.03
N ALA A 218 -29.07 -6.64 9.88
CA ALA A 218 -29.04 -7.74 8.91
C ALA A 218 -27.95 -7.58 7.84
N ALA A 219 -27.23 -6.45 7.79
CA ALA A 219 -26.21 -6.22 6.78
C ALA A 219 -24.85 -6.76 7.26
N PRO A 220 -24.19 -7.65 6.50
CA PRO A 220 -22.88 -8.17 6.87
C PRO A 220 -21.78 -7.09 6.81
N GLN A 221 -20.78 -7.27 7.66
CA GLN A 221 -19.56 -6.48 7.69
C GLN A 221 -18.39 -7.34 7.23
N PHE A 222 -17.54 -6.76 6.39
CA PHE A 222 -16.45 -7.48 5.74
C PHE A 222 -15.10 -6.84 6.02
N GLN A 223 -14.13 -7.66 6.41
CA GLN A 223 -12.73 -7.29 6.36
C GLN A 223 -12.18 -7.62 4.97
N PHE A 224 -11.51 -6.65 4.36
CA PHE A 224 -10.80 -6.86 3.11
C PHE A 224 -9.59 -7.76 3.35
N VAL A 225 -9.53 -8.92 2.68
CA VAL A 225 -8.42 -9.87 2.82
C VAL A 225 -7.38 -9.62 1.73
N ARG A 226 -7.78 -9.79 0.46
CA ARG A 226 -6.86 -9.70 -0.69
C ARG A 226 -7.60 -9.54 -2.01
N ARG A 227 -6.88 -9.21 -3.07
CA ARG A 227 -7.35 -9.39 -4.45
C ARG A 227 -6.78 -10.68 -5.01
N LYS A 228 -7.65 -11.49 -5.62
CA LYS A 228 -7.41 -12.86 -6.06
C LYS A 228 -6.65 -12.87 -7.39
N ASN A 229 -5.37 -12.55 -7.30
CA ASN A 229 -4.39 -12.89 -8.32
C ASN A 229 -3.25 -13.66 -7.64
N VAL A 230 -2.89 -14.81 -8.23
CA VAL A 230 -1.60 -15.44 -7.93
C VAL A 230 -0.54 -14.41 -8.31
N LEU A 231 0.20 -13.91 -7.32
CA LEU A 231 1.25 -12.93 -7.58
C LEU A 231 2.48 -13.64 -8.15
N LEU A 232 2.92 -14.71 -7.48
CA LEU A 232 4.15 -15.40 -7.80
C LEU A 232 3.92 -16.90 -7.87
N SER A 233 4.56 -17.54 -8.83
CA SER A 233 4.57 -18.97 -9.04
C SER A 233 5.79 -19.31 -9.89
N ILE A 234 6.61 -20.28 -9.45
CA ILE A 234 7.73 -20.84 -10.24
C ILE A 234 7.36 -22.23 -10.78
N GLU A 235 6.69 -23.04 -9.95
CA GLU A 235 6.26 -24.40 -10.27
C GLU A 235 4.82 -24.62 -9.76
N SER A 236 4.61 -25.51 -8.78
CA SER A 236 3.31 -25.76 -8.18
C SER A 236 2.96 -24.77 -7.06
N ASP A 237 3.95 -24.00 -6.61
CA ASP A 237 3.77 -22.93 -5.63
C ASP A 237 2.87 -21.83 -6.18
N LYS A 238 1.98 -21.35 -5.31
CA LYS A 238 1.10 -20.22 -5.60
C LYS A 238 1.18 -19.30 -4.41
N THR A 239 1.91 -18.20 -4.56
CA THR A 239 1.96 -17.15 -3.55
C THR A 239 1.02 -16.04 -3.95
N ASP A 240 0.04 -15.76 -3.09
CA ASP A 240 -0.88 -14.64 -3.27
C ASP A 240 -0.37 -13.36 -2.60
N GLU A 241 -1.11 -12.26 -2.82
CA GLU A 241 -0.76 -10.94 -2.30
C GLU A 241 -0.70 -10.86 -0.77
N ALA A 242 -1.61 -11.54 -0.07
CA ALA A 242 -1.63 -11.51 1.38
C ALA A 242 -0.46 -12.32 1.98
N GLU A 243 -0.09 -13.43 1.35
CA GLU A 243 1.09 -14.20 1.73
C GLU A 243 2.38 -13.40 1.54
N LEU A 244 2.56 -12.78 0.37
CA LEU A 244 3.72 -11.94 0.11
C LEU A 244 3.78 -10.73 1.04
N GLN A 245 2.64 -10.07 1.28
CA GLN A 245 2.56 -8.94 2.21
C GLN A 245 2.95 -9.34 3.63
N ARG A 246 2.41 -10.45 4.16
CA ARG A 246 2.79 -10.97 5.48
C ARG A 246 4.27 -11.34 5.55
N ALA A 247 4.82 -11.90 4.48
CA ALA A 247 6.25 -12.23 4.39
C ALA A 247 7.13 -10.97 4.48
N VAL A 248 6.79 -9.92 3.73
CA VAL A 248 7.50 -8.63 3.80
C VAL A 248 7.33 -7.99 5.17
N GLU A 249 6.13 -8.01 5.77
CA GLU A 249 5.89 -7.47 7.11
C GLU A 249 6.74 -8.17 8.18
N ARG A 250 6.84 -9.51 8.14
CA ARG A 250 7.71 -10.28 9.04
C ARG A 250 9.18 -9.94 8.86
N ALA A 251 9.67 -9.93 7.63
CA ALA A 251 11.07 -9.60 7.34
C ALA A 251 11.40 -8.14 7.70
N SER A 252 10.47 -7.21 7.50
CA SER A 252 10.65 -5.80 7.86
C SER A 252 10.86 -5.58 9.36
N ALA A 253 10.42 -6.51 10.21
CA ALA A 253 10.66 -6.44 11.66
C ALA A 253 12.15 -6.54 12.00
N LEU A 254 12.94 -7.27 11.21
CA LEU A 254 14.39 -7.38 11.35
C LEU A 254 15.13 -6.09 10.99
N LEU A 255 14.51 -5.20 10.20
CA LEU A 255 15.10 -3.92 9.82
C LEU A 255 14.97 -2.85 10.91
N ARG A 256 13.96 -2.98 11.79
CA ARG A 256 13.63 -1.97 12.81
C ARG A 256 14.79 -1.64 13.76
N PRO A 257 15.57 -2.62 14.28
CA PRO A 257 16.72 -2.34 15.15
C PRO A 257 17.81 -1.51 14.45
N HIS A 258 17.86 -1.53 13.12
CA HIS A 258 18.82 -0.79 12.30
C HIS A 258 18.29 0.59 11.86
N GLY A 259 17.12 1.02 12.36
CA GLY A 259 16.50 2.27 11.96
C GLY A 259 16.10 2.29 10.48
N ALA A 260 15.84 1.12 9.89
CA ALA A 260 15.42 0.97 8.50
C ALA A 260 13.98 0.43 8.41
N SER A 261 13.27 0.84 7.38
CA SER A 261 11.92 0.35 7.06
C SER A 261 11.76 0.20 5.55
N VAL A 262 10.87 -0.69 5.12
CA VAL A 262 10.52 -0.85 3.71
C VAL A 262 9.58 0.28 3.32
N ALA A 263 10.03 1.19 2.46
CA ALA A 263 9.23 2.29 1.93
C ALA A 263 8.24 1.79 0.87
N GLU A 264 8.72 0.96 -0.04
CA GLU A 264 7.90 0.24 -1.01
C GLU A 264 8.52 -1.08 -1.46
N TYR A 265 7.68 -2.00 -1.94
CA TYR A 265 8.13 -3.23 -2.56
C TYR A 265 7.28 -3.70 -3.75
N THR A 266 7.93 -4.44 -4.63
CA THR A 266 7.28 -5.25 -5.68
C THR A 266 8.03 -6.56 -5.84
N SER A 267 7.50 -7.47 -6.65
CA SER A 267 8.08 -8.77 -6.87
C SER A 267 8.05 -9.20 -8.33
N GLN A 268 8.88 -10.16 -8.69
CA GLN A 268 8.75 -10.92 -9.94
C GLN A 268 9.13 -12.38 -9.72
N ALA A 269 8.60 -13.25 -10.57
CA ALA A 269 9.07 -14.62 -10.73
C ALA A 269 10.24 -14.63 -11.72
N CYS A 270 11.46 -14.89 -11.22
CA CYS A 270 12.66 -14.92 -12.04
C CYS A 270 12.95 -16.33 -12.53
N THR A 271 12.76 -16.56 -13.83
CA THR A 271 13.06 -17.83 -14.51
C THR A 271 14.36 -17.77 -15.33
N LYS A 272 15.21 -16.76 -15.08
CA LYS A 272 16.51 -16.60 -15.75
C LYS A 272 17.52 -17.67 -15.30
N SER A 273 17.38 -18.18 -14.08
CA SER A 273 18.14 -19.31 -13.54
C SER A 273 17.25 -20.54 -13.38
N ILE A 274 17.86 -21.72 -13.35
CA ILE A 274 17.17 -22.98 -13.07
C ILE A 274 17.82 -23.59 -11.80
N PRO A 275 17.04 -23.85 -10.73
CA PRO A 275 15.61 -23.54 -10.60
C PRO A 275 15.33 -22.03 -10.60
N GLY A 276 14.12 -21.66 -11.02
CA GLY A 276 13.63 -20.28 -10.91
C GLY A 276 13.43 -19.88 -9.44
N HIS A 277 13.37 -18.59 -9.17
CA HIS A 277 13.23 -18.08 -7.80
C HIS A 277 12.44 -16.78 -7.76
N TYR A 278 11.99 -16.41 -6.57
CA TYR A 278 11.32 -15.13 -6.35
C TYR A 278 12.34 -14.02 -6.18
N VAL A 279 12.10 -12.89 -6.85
CA VAL A 279 12.87 -11.66 -6.69
C VAL A 279 11.96 -10.60 -6.10
N ILE A 280 12.34 -10.04 -4.96
CA ILE A 280 11.61 -9.01 -4.26
C ILE A 280 12.43 -7.71 -4.31
N TYR A 281 11.88 -6.66 -4.89
CA TYR A 281 12.53 -5.34 -4.92
C TYR A 281 12.11 -4.55 -3.70
N TRP A 282 13.07 -4.04 -2.94
CA TRP A 282 12.84 -3.20 -1.75
C TRP A 282 13.43 -1.81 -1.95
N GLU A 283 12.60 -0.79 -1.82
CA GLU A 283 13.07 0.57 -1.57
C GLU A 283 13.04 0.80 -0.05
N LEU A 284 14.21 1.12 0.52
CA LEU A 284 14.35 1.28 1.98
C LEU A 284 14.34 2.76 2.38
N LEU A 285 13.66 3.06 3.48
CA LEU A 285 13.75 4.33 4.19
C LEU A 285 14.58 4.14 5.45
N THR A 286 15.69 4.86 5.56
CA THR A 286 16.55 4.90 6.74
C THR A 286 16.25 6.15 7.57
N THR A 287 15.92 5.98 8.83
CA THR A 287 15.68 7.07 9.79
C THR A 287 16.89 7.21 10.71
N GLY A 288 17.71 8.26 10.51
CA GLY A 288 18.85 8.57 11.38
C GLY A 288 19.80 9.63 10.79
N ALA A 289 20.30 10.53 11.64
CA ALA A 289 21.32 11.54 11.30
C ALA A 289 22.67 10.85 11.05
N GLY A 290 22.85 10.37 9.83
CA GLY A 290 24.00 9.56 9.41
C GLY A 290 23.62 8.75 8.18
N ALA A 291 23.41 9.44 7.06
CA ALA A 291 23.27 8.78 5.77
C ALA A 291 24.42 7.79 5.58
N ALA A 292 24.09 6.51 5.36
CA ALA A 292 24.99 5.38 5.07
C ALA A 292 25.36 4.38 6.19
N THR A 293 24.50 4.10 7.17
CA THR A 293 24.46 2.70 7.66
C THR A 293 23.59 1.88 6.71
N ALA A 294 24.20 1.45 5.60
CA ALA A 294 23.60 0.40 4.78
C ALA A 294 23.28 -0.77 5.71
N VAL A 295 22.04 -1.27 5.66
CA VAL A 295 21.67 -2.50 6.37
C VAL A 295 22.70 -3.56 5.97
N ASP A 296 23.33 -4.19 6.95
CA ASP A 296 24.42 -5.10 6.65
C ASP A 296 23.90 -6.30 5.85
N LYS A 297 24.80 -6.89 5.06
CA LYS A 297 24.46 -8.03 4.22
C LYS A 297 23.84 -9.18 5.02
N GLY A 298 24.33 -9.45 6.24
CA GLY A 298 23.82 -10.53 7.07
C GLY A 298 22.35 -10.33 7.46
N THR A 299 21.97 -9.10 7.79
CA THR A 299 20.58 -8.75 8.11
C THR A 299 19.66 -8.87 6.88
N LEU A 300 20.11 -8.47 5.69
CA LEU A 300 19.31 -8.62 4.46
C LEU A 300 19.21 -10.08 4.01
N ASP A 301 20.28 -10.87 4.12
CA ASP A 301 20.25 -12.32 3.91
C ASP A 301 19.27 -12.99 4.90
N ALA A 302 19.27 -12.58 6.17
CA ALA A 302 18.29 -13.05 7.16
C ALA A 302 16.85 -12.63 6.85
N CYS A 303 16.64 -11.43 6.27
CA CYS A 303 15.33 -11.00 5.77
C CYS A 303 14.83 -11.92 4.65
N CYS A 304 15.71 -12.34 3.73
CA CYS A 304 15.36 -13.29 2.68
C CYS A 304 14.84 -14.60 3.29
N LEU A 305 15.55 -15.14 4.29
CA LEU A 305 15.12 -16.37 4.97
C LEU A 305 13.79 -16.18 5.71
N GLU A 306 13.61 -15.09 6.45
CA GLU A 306 12.34 -14.82 7.14
C GLU A 306 11.15 -14.67 6.19
N MET A 307 11.37 -14.14 4.98
CA MET A 307 10.35 -14.16 3.94
C MET A 307 10.02 -15.60 3.53
N GLU A 308 11.03 -16.44 3.26
CA GLU A 308 10.81 -17.85 2.91
C GLU A 308 10.06 -18.63 4.01
N GLU A 309 10.34 -18.35 5.29
CA GLU A 309 9.66 -18.95 6.45
C GLU A 309 8.19 -18.52 6.60
N ALA A 310 7.83 -17.38 6.02
CA ALA A 310 6.47 -16.85 6.06
C ALA A 310 5.60 -17.36 4.91
N LEU A 311 6.21 -17.90 3.85
CA LEU A 311 5.50 -18.44 2.70
C LEU A 311 4.86 -19.80 3.00
N ASN A 312 3.90 -20.16 2.15
CA ASN A 312 3.08 -21.35 2.36
C ASN A 312 3.87 -22.66 2.30
N THR A 313 3.23 -23.74 2.73
CA THR A 313 3.87 -25.06 2.82
C THR A 313 4.34 -25.58 1.46
N VAL A 314 3.69 -25.20 0.36
CA VAL A 314 4.06 -25.66 -0.99
C VAL A 314 5.37 -25.00 -1.40
N TYR A 315 5.48 -23.68 -1.25
CA TYR A 315 6.73 -22.97 -1.48
C TYR A 315 7.90 -23.56 -0.67
N ARG A 316 7.70 -23.78 0.64
CA ARG A 316 8.75 -24.34 1.51
C ARG A 316 9.09 -25.79 1.17
N GLN A 317 8.11 -26.62 0.80
CA GLN A 317 8.34 -27.97 0.29
C GLN A 317 9.20 -27.93 -0.99
N SER A 318 8.84 -27.07 -1.94
CA SER A 318 9.54 -26.93 -3.21
C SER A 318 10.98 -26.42 -3.05
N ARG A 319 11.26 -25.63 -1.99
CA ARG A 319 12.62 -25.23 -1.59
C ARG A 319 13.41 -26.37 -0.96
N VAL A 320 12.80 -27.14 -0.05
CA VAL A 320 13.51 -28.09 0.84
C VAL A 320 13.59 -29.51 0.27
N ALA A 321 12.46 -30.04 -0.21
CA ALA A 321 12.31 -31.43 -0.62
C ALA A 321 12.50 -31.62 -2.13
N ASP A 322 11.85 -30.77 -2.92
CA ASP A 322 11.80 -30.96 -4.38
C ASP A 322 12.98 -30.28 -5.09
N GLY A 323 13.56 -29.24 -4.47
CA GLY A 323 14.61 -28.42 -5.06
C GLY A 323 14.17 -27.67 -6.33
N SER A 324 12.86 -27.51 -6.54
CA SER A 324 12.25 -26.92 -7.74
C SER A 324 12.21 -25.39 -7.69
N ILE A 325 12.46 -24.78 -6.53
CA ILE A 325 12.57 -23.32 -6.34
C ILE A 325 13.95 -22.97 -5.78
N GLY A 326 14.60 -21.97 -6.37
CA GLY A 326 15.87 -21.41 -5.90
C GLY A 326 15.71 -20.46 -4.71
N PRO A 327 16.81 -20.05 -4.06
CA PRO A 327 16.75 -19.13 -2.92
C PRO A 327 16.10 -17.80 -3.29
N LEU A 328 15.18 -17.33 -2.44
CA LEU A 328 14.57 -16.01 -2.57
C LEU A 328 15.64 -14.92 -2.60
N GLU A 329 15.49 -13.98 -3.53
CA GLU A 329 16.39 -12.84 -3.72
C GLU A 329 15.69 -11.54 -3.28
N ILE A 330 16.35 -10.74 -2.44
CA ILE A 330 15.96 -9.34 -2.19
C ILE A 330 16.93 -8.44 -2.96
N ARG A 331 16.37 -7.59 -3.83
CA ARG A 331 17.08 -6.52 -4.55
C ARG A 331 16.74 -5.18 -3.93
N VAL A 332 17.70 -4.57 -3.24
CA VAL A 332 17.54 -3.22 -2.71
C VAL A 332 17.71 -2.22 -3.85
N VAL A 333 16.73 -1.35 -4.06
CA VAL A 333 16.76 -0.28 -5.08
C VAL A 333 17.04 1.09 -4.45
N ARG A 334 17.51 2.03 -5.25
CA ARG A 334 17.77 3.41 -4.82
C ARG A 334 16.49 4.11 -4.35
N GLY A 335 16.59 5.01 -3.38
CA GLY A 335 15.46 5.88 -3.00
C GLY A 335 14.96 6.69 -4.19
N GLY A 336 13.64 6.74 -4.37
CA GLY A 336 12.95 7.36 -5.52
C GLY A 336 12.65 6.40 -6.68
N THR A 337 13.06 5.13 -6.60
CA THR A 337 12.84 4.16 -7.70
C THR A 337 11.34 3.90 -7.94
N PHE A 338 10.55 3.76 -6.88
CA PHE A 338 9.10 3.54 -7.04
C PHE A 338 8.36 4.81 -7.48
N GLU A 339 8.94 5.99 -7.27
CA GLU A 339 8.43 7.25 -7.85
C GLU A 339 8.66 7.27 -9.38
N GLU A 340 9.85 6.89 -9.85
CA GLU A 340 10.13 6.72 -11.28
C GLU A 340 9.22 5.65 -11.92
N LEU A 341 8.98 4.53 -11.22
CA LEU A 341 8.08 3.46 -11.69
C LEU A 341 6.65 3.96 -11.87
N MET A 342 6.18 4.76 -10.93
CA MET A 342 4.86 5.38 -11.00
C MET A 342 4.78 6.40 -12.13
N ASP A 343 5.78 7.27 -12.30
CA ASP A 343 5.81 8.24 -13.39
C ASP A 343 5.80 7.54 -14.76
N TYR A 344 6.52 6.41 -14.88
CA TYR A 344 6.45 5.56 -16.05
C TYR A 344 5.03 5.03 -16.29
N ALA A 345 4.35 4.51 -15.27
CA ALA A 345 2.97 4.04 -15.40
C ALA A 345 2.00 5.16 -15.79
N ILE A 346 2.16 6.37 -15.21
CA ILE A 346 1.34 7.54 -15.52
C ILE A 346 1.55 7.97 -16.98
N SER A 347 2.78 7.98 -17.48
CA SER A 347 3.08 8.30 -18.88
C SER A 347 2.41 7.34 -19.87
N ARG A 348 2.05 6.14 -19.42
CA ARG A 348 1.31 5.13 -20.20
C ARG A 348 -0.21 5.16 -19.97
N GLY A 349 -0.72 6.18 -19.28
CA GLY A 349 -2.15 6.43 -19.11
C GLY A 349 -2.74 5.94 -17.79
N ALA A 350 -1.93 5.50 -16.83
CA ALA A 350 -2.43 5.21 -15.48
C ALA A 350 -2.92 6.49 -14.79
N SER A 351 -4.08 6.42 -14.13
CA SER A 351 -4.61 7.53 -13.35
C SER A 351 -3.75 7.77 -12.10
N ILE A 352 -3.24 8.99 -11.95
CA ILE A 352 -2.39 9.39 -10.82
C ILE A 352 -3.06 9.19 -9.44
N ASN A 353 -4.38 9.35 -9.36
CA ASN A 353 -5.14 9.25 -8.12
C ASN A 353 -5.53 7.81 -7.77
N GLN A 354 -5.44 6.89 -8.74
CA GLN A 354 -5.78 5.48 -8.56
C GLN A 354 -4.55 4.56 -8.58
N TYR A 355 -3.38 5.09 -8.88
CA TYR A 355 -2.15 4.30 -8.97
C TYR A 355 -1.78 3.69 -7.61
N LYS A 356 -1.48 2.40 -7.64
CA LYS A 356 -0.86 1.61 -6.58
C LYS A 356 0.35 0.91 -7.19
N ALA A 357 1.46 0.82 -6.47
CA ALA A 357 2.58 0.03 -6.96
C ALA A 357 2.11 -1.42 -7.18
N PRO A 358 2.37 -2.01 -8.35
CA PRO A 358 1.99 -3.40 -8.61
C PRO A 358 2.80 -4.32 -7.69
N ARG A 359 2.14 -5.28 -7.04
CA ARG A 359 2.84 -6.23 -6.14
C ARG A 359 3.60 -7.32 -6.87
N CYS A 360 3.22 -7.61 -8.11
CA CYS A 360 4.01 -8.41 -9.04
C CYS A 360 4.12 -7.69 -10.37
N VAL A 361 5.32 -7.70 -10.95
CA VAL A 361 5.62 -7.15 -12.26
C VAL A 361 6.06 -8.26 -13.21
N THR A 362 5.46 -8.29 -14.39
CA THR A 362 5.80 -9.20 -15.48
C THR A 362 6.20 -8.46 -16.75
N PHE A 363 5.99 -7.14 -16.79
CA PHE A 363 6.24 -6.32 -17.97
C PHE A 363 7.73 -5.99 -18.10
N PRO A 364 8.43 -6.44 -19.17
CA PRO A 364 9.90 -6.36 -19.24
C PRO A 364 10.48 -4.96 -19.07
N PRO A 365 9.93 -3.88 -19.66
CA PRO A 365 10.45 -2.53 -19.45
C PRO A 365 10.39 -2.05 -17.99
N ILE A 366 9.41 -2.51 -17.21
CA ILE A 366 9.33 -2.21 -15.78
C ILE A 366 10.41 -2.97 -15.00
N ILE A 367 10.64 -4.24 -15.36
CA ILE A 367 11.70 -5.05 -14.75
C ILE A 367 13.08 -4.46 -15.06
N GLU A 368 13.31 -4.01 -16.30
CA GLU A 368 14.56 -3.33 -16.70
C GLU A 368 14.77 -2.01 -15.94
N LEU A 369 13.70 -1.22 -15.76
CA LEU A 369 13.76 -0.01 -14.94
C LEU A 369 14.18 -0.34 -13.50
N LEU A 370 13.52 -1.31 -12.87
CA LEU A 370 13.84 -1.75 -11.50
C LEU A 370 15.28 -2.28 -11.40
N ASP A 371 15.69 -3.16 -12.32
CA ASP A 371 17.03 -3.76 -12.38
C ASP A 371 18.12 -2.69 -12.54
N SER A 372 17.87 -1.63 -13.33
CA SER A 372 18.80 -0.51 -13.50
C SER A 372 19.00 0.38 -12.26
N ARG A 373 18.14 0.22 -11.24
CA ARG A 373 18.16 0.99 -9.99
C ARG A 373 18.59 0.16 -8.79
N VAL A 374 18.95 -1.11 -8.97
CA VAL A 374 19.43 -1.99 -7.91
C VAL A 374 20.78 -1.51 -7.37
N VAL A 375 20.86 -1.38 -6.05
CA VAL A 375 22.06 -1.03 -5.28
C VAL A 375 22.78 -2.29 -4.82
N SER A 376 22.03 -3.29 -4.36
CA SER A 376 22.57 -4.55 -3.85
C SER A 376 21.54 -5.68 -3.98
N SER A 377 22.03 -6.90 -4.15
CA SER A 377 21.25 -8.13 -4.23
C SER A 377 21.70 -9.10 -3.13
N HIS A 378 20.73 -9.74 -2.49
CA HIS A 378 20.90 -10.60 -1.31
C HIS A 378 20.05 -11.85 -1.50
N PHE A 379 20.54 -13.00 -1.05
CA PHE A 379 19.86 -14.28 -1.24
C PHE A 379 19.65 -14.96 0.11
N SER A 380 18.59 -15.77 0.23
CA SER A 380 18.37 -16.58 1.42
C SER A 380 19.59 -17.47 1.71
N PRO A 381 20.22 -17.37 2.90
CA PRO A 381 21.46 -18.08 3.23
C PRO A 381 21.22 -19.54 3.62
N ALA A 382 19.97 -19.92 3.89
CA ALA A 382 19.58 -21.25 4.32
C ALA A 382 18.26 -21.66 3.67
N LEU A 383 17.88 -22.93 3.85
CA LEU A 383 16.56 -23.41 3.46
C LEU A 383 15.53 -23.07 4.55
N PRO A 384 14.28 -22.76 4.20
CA PRO A 384 13.23 -22.55 5.18
C PRO A 384 12.86 -23.87 5.88
N HIS A 385 12.23 -23.81 7.05
CA HIS A 385 11.80 -25.00 7.76
C HIS A 385 10.60 -25.65 7.05
N TRP A 386 10.73 -26.93 6.70
CA TRP A 386 9.63 -27.73 6.17
C TRP A 386 9.68 -29.17 6.70
N THR A 387 8.51 -29.72 7.04
CA THR A 387 8.37 -31.14 7.39
C THR A 387 7.08 -31.69 6.78
N PRO A 388 7.01 -33.00 6.45
CA PRO A 388 5.82 -33.60 5.84
C PRO A 388 4.59 -33.65 6.76
N ALA A 389 4.74 -33.41 8.07
CA ALA A 389 3.64 -33.50 9.02
C ALA A 389 2.80 -32.22 9.01
N ARG A 390 1.51 -32.34 8.67
CA ARG A 390 0.51 -31.30 8.99
C ARG A 390 0.43 -31.20 10.52
N ARG A 391 0.79 -30.07 11.11
CA ARG A 391 0.45 -29.78 12.50
C ARG A 391 -1.07 -29.76 12.61
N SER A 392 -1.62 -30.83 13.18
CA SER A 392 -2.93 -30.83 13.81
C SER A 392 -2.76 -30.22 15.19
N ASP A 393 -2.96 -28.92 15.30
CA ASP A 393 -3.25 -28.22 16.56
C ASP A 393 -4.28 -27.13 16.28
#